data_AF-A0A845Y0I0-F1
#
_entry.id   AF-A0A845Y0I0-F1
#
_cell.length_a   1.000
_cell.length_b   1.000
_cell.length_c   1.000
_cell.angle_alpha   90.00
_cell.angle_beta   90.00
_cell.angle_gamma   90.00
#
_symmetry.space_group_name_H-M   'P 1'
#
loop_
_entity.id
_entity.type
_entity.pdbx_description
1 polymer ?
#
loop_
_entity_poly.entity_id
_entity_poly.type
_entity_poly.pdbx_seq_one_letter_code
_entity_poly.pdbx_strand_id
1 'polypeptide(L)'
;MTLVPRPKAVELTGLSQTTLRKYADNGIIKCERTPSGYRMFDTVSLATLGKRKAPEPVTICYCRVSSSKQFDDLARQVAYMHSMFPEAEIIKDIGSGLNYKRKGLRTILERLMQGCQLTIVVACRDRLTRFGFELFEYLAELNGGKILVLDQPESCRGSELTADLL
;
A
#
# COMPACT_ATOMS: atom_id res chain seq x y z
N MET A 1 -14.19 -11.59 19.91
CA MET A 1 -12.79 -11.88 20.28
C MET A 1 -12.77 -13.25 20.93
N THR A 2 -12.04 -14.20 20.35
CA THR A 2 -12.00 -15.59 20.86
C THR A 2 -10.67 -15.77 21.56
N LEU A 3 -10.73 -16.07 22.85
CA LEU A 3 -9.56 -16.22 23.70
C LEU A 3 -9.27 -17.70 23.91
N VAL A 4 -8.03 -18.12 23.65
CA VAL A 4 -7.59 -19.52 23.78
C VAL A 4 -6.50 -19.68 24.84
N PRO A 5 -6.52 -20.79 25.59
CA PRO A 5 -5.48 -21.08 26.57
C PRO A 5 -4.16 -21.45 25.86
N ARG A 6 -3.05 -21.29 26.60
CA ARG A 6 -1.68 -21.58 26.16
C ARG A 6 -1.51 -22.87 25.32
N PRO A 7 -2.02 -24.05 25.72
CA PRO A 7 -1.82 -25.28 24.98
C PRO A 7 -2.41 -25.22 23.57
N LYS A 8 -3.62 -24.64 23.44
CA LYS A 8 -4.31 -24.50 22.16
C LYS A 8 -3.63 -23.47 21.26
N ALA A 9 -3.01 -22.43 21.83
CA ALA A 9 -2.18 -21.49 21.09
C ALA A 9 -0.91 -22.14 20.49
N VAL A 10 -0.30 -23.10 21.19
CA VAL A 10 0.84 -23.87 20.69
C VAL A 10 0.41 -24.74 19.51
N GLU A 11 -0.73 -25.44 19.61
CA GLU A 11 -1.28 -26.25 18.51
C GLU A 11 -1.56 -25.41 17.26
N LEU A 12 -2.10 -24.21 17.44
CA LEU A 12 -2.47 -23.32 16.32
C LEU A 12 -1.27 -22.68 15.62
N THR A 13 -0.18 -22.41 16.34
CA THR A 13 0.96 -21.64 15.82
C THR A 13 2.20 -22.48 15.55
N GLY A 14 2.30 -23.69 16.12
CA GLY A 14 3.51 -24.51 16.12
C GLY A 14 4.68 -23.92 16.92
N LEU A 15 4.48 -22.80 17.62
CA LEU A 15 5.51 -22.13 18.40
C LEU A 15 5.61 -22.70 19.81
N SER A 16 6.82 -22.72 20.37
CA SER A 16 7.03 -23.14 21.75
C SER A 16 6.34 -22.21 22.75
N GLN A 17 5.99 -22.76 23.91
CA GLN A 17 5.35 -22.01 24.99
C GLN A 17 6.19 -20.81 25.47
N THR A 18 7.52 -20.92 25.41
CA THR A 18 8.44 -19.85 25.79
C THR A 18 8.42 -18.71 24.78
N THR A 19 8.34 -19.01 23.49
CA THR A 19 8.23 -18.01 22.42
C THR A 19 6.90 -17.25 22.50
N LEU A 20 5.78 -17.95 22.70
CA LEU A 20 4.46 -17.31 22.88
C LEU A 20 4.42 -16.39 24.10
N ARG A 21 5.07 -16.78 25.21
CA ARG A 21 5.22 -15.91 26.39
C ARG A 21 6.01 -14.65 26.06
N LYS A 22 7.19 -14.79 25.45
CA LYS A 22 8.03 -13.65 25.03
C LYS A 22 7.28 -12.70 24.10
N TYR A 23 6.56 -13.22 23.12
CA TYR A 23 5.79 -12.40 22.18
C TYR A 23 4.62 -11.66 22.83
N ALA A 24 3.97 -12.28 23.81
CA ALA A 24 2.95 -11.59 24.59
C ALA A 24 3.55 -10.54 25.55
N ASP A 25 4.69 -10.82 26.17
CA ASP A 25 5.39 -9.87 27.03
C ASP A 25 5.92 -8.66 26.21
N ASN A 26 6.28 -8.88 24.95
CA ASN A 26 6.67 -7.83 24.00
C ASN A 26 5.48 -7.12 23.33
N GLY A 27 4.23 -7.50 23.64
CA GLY A 27 3.02 -6.92 23.04
C GLY A 27 2.76 -7.29 21.57
N ILE A 28 3.53 -8.23 21.00
CA ILE A 28 3.36 -8.73 19.62
C ILE A 28 2.06 -9.54 19.51
N ILE A 29 1.70 -10.28 20.56
CA ILE A 29 0.45 -11.04 20.65
C ILE A 29 -0.40 -10.42 21.76
N LYS A 30 -1.65 -10.07 21.46
CA LYS A 30 -2.59 -9.65 22.51
C LYS A 30 -2.94 -10.83 23.42
N CYS A 31 -2.79 -10.63 24.72
CA CYS A 31 -3.20 -11.60 25.73
C CYS A 31 -3.97 -10.91 26.84
N GLU A 32 -4.95 -11.61 27.38
CA GLU A 32 -5.69 -11.20 28.58
C GLU A 32 -5.37 -12.14 29.73
N ARG A 33 -5.39 -11.60 30.94
CA ARG A 33 -5.23 -12.41 32.16
C ARG A 33 -6.61 -12.63 32.76
N THR A 34 -6.93 -13.89 32.98
CA THR A 34 -8.09 -14.26 33.81
C THR A 34 -7.86 -13.84 35.27
N PRO A 35 -8.92 -13.69 36.08
CA PRO A 35 -8.80 -13.41 37.51
C PRO A 35 -7.88 -14.39 38.26
N SER A 36 -7.79 -15.63 37.78
CA SER A 36 -6.88 -16.68 38.28
C SER A 36 -5.42 -16.54 37.82
N GLY A 37 -5.08 -15.46 37.11
CA GLY A 37 -3.72 -15.19 36.61
C GLY A 37 -3.32 -15.96 35.34
N TYR A 38 -4.22 -16.76 34.75
CA TYR A 38 -3.92 -17.51 33.53
C TYR A 38 -3.96 -16.58 32.30
N ARG A 39 -2.90 -16.61 31.48
CA ARG A 39 -2.84 -15.93 30.19
C ARG A 39 -3.71 -16.67 29.16
N MET A 40 -4.67 -15.94 28.62
CA MET A 40 -5.47 -16.31 27.46
C MET A 40 -4.99 -15.49 26.26
N PHE A 41 -4.78 -16.13 25.12
CA PHE A 41 -4.31 -15.47 23.90
C PHE A 41 -5.45 -15.24 22.91
N ASP A 42 -5.42 -14.10 22.25
CA ASP A 42 -6.37 -13.80 21.19
C ASP A 42 -6.06 -14.61 19.92
N THR A 43 -7.04 -15.38 19.44
CA THR A 43 -6.87 -16.21 18.24
C THR A 43 -6.59 -15.39 16.99
N VAL A 44 -7.11 -14.15 16.91
CA VAL A 44 -6.87 -13.26 15.76
C VAL A 44 -5.41 -12.83 15.74
N SER A 45 -4.88 -12.39 16.89
CA SER A 45 -3.47 -12.06 17.05
C SER A 45 -2.54 -13.25 16.78
N LEU A 46 -2.94 -14.47 17.18
CA LEU A 46 -2.19 -15.70 16.88
C LEU A 46 -2.23 -16.08 15.40
N ALA A 47 -3.38 -15.93 14.72
CA ALA A 47 -3.51 -16.22 13.30
C ALA A 47 -2.77 -15.20 12.41
N THR A 48 -2.56 -13.99 12.93
CA THR A 48 -1.77 -12.92 12.30
C THR A 48 -0.27 -13.08 12.60
N LEU A 49 0.11 -13.97 13.52
CA LEU A 49 1.49 -14.19 13.92
C LEU A 49 2.29 -14.80 12.76
N GLY A 50 3.28 -14.07 12.26
CA GLY A 50 4.08 -14.47 11.09
C GLY A 50 3.46 -14.12 9.74
N LYS A 51 2.17 -13.77 9.70
CA LYS A 51 1.61 -13.04 8.55
C LYS A 51 2.02 -11.59 8.72
N ARG A 52 2.77 -11.02 7.77
CA ARG A 52 2.89 -9.56 7.68
C ARG A 52 1.45 -9.04 7.74
N LYS A 53 1.14 -8.16 8.72
CA LYS A 53 -0.17 -7.50 8.82
C LYS A 53 -0.54 -7.14 7.39
N ALA A 54 -1.58 -7.76 6.83
CA ALA A 54 -2.05 -7.38 5.50
C ALA A 54 -2.27 -5.87 5.63
N PRO A 55 -1.45 -5.05 4.96
CA PRO A 55 -1.49 -3.64 5.22
C PRO A 55 -2.90 -3.21 4.85
N GLU A 56 -3.50 -2.45 5.77
CA GLU A 56 -4.86 -1.95 5.60
C GLU A 56 -5.00 -1.36 4.19
N PRO A 57 -6.16 -1.50 3.55
CA PRO A 57 -6.33 -1.02 2.19
C PRO A 57 -5.93 0.45 2.11
N VAL A 58 -4.80 0.73 1.46
CA VAL A 58 -4.25 2.08 1.36
C VAL A 58 -4.67 2.66 0.03
N THR A 59 -5.36 3.80 0.08
CA THR A 59 -5.60 4.60 -1.11
C THR A 59 -4.39 5.51 -1.33
N ILE A 60 -3.77 5.39 -2.50
CA ILE A 60 -2.61 6.19 -2.90
C ILE A 60 -3.00 7.07 -4.08
N CYS A 61 -2.89 8.38 -3.93
CA CYS A 61 -2.99 9.31 -5.04
C CYS A 61 -1.61 9.54 -5.64
N TYR A 62 -1.40 9.08 -6.88
CA TYR A 62 -0.12 9.23 -7.59
C TYR A 62 -0.17 10.41 -8.57
N CYS A 63 0.68 11.42 -8.32
CA CYS A 63 0.80 12.62 -9.14
C CYS A 63 2.18 12.65 -9.84
N ARG A 64 2.22 13.05 -11.12
CA ARG A 64 3.47 13.09 -11.89
C ARG A 64 3.48 14.26 -12.85
N VAL A 65 4.61 14.95 -12.94
CA VAL A 65 4.92 15.88 -14.05
C VAL A 65 6.21 15.46 -14.76
N SER A 66 6.38 15.82 -16.02
CA SER A 66 7.53 15.38 -16.82
C SER A 66 8.80 16.19 -16.55
N SER A 67 8.66 17.47 -16.21
CA SER A 67 9.78 18.37 -15.93
C SER A 67 9.59 19.13 -14.62
N SER A 68 10.72 19.49 -13.97
CA SER A 68 10.72 20.37 -12.79
C SER A 68 10.16 21.75 -13.08
N LYS A 69 10.16 22.20 -14.35
CA LYS A 69 9.52 23.45 -14.76
C LYS A 69 8.00 23.46 -14.56
N GLN A 70 7.39 22.29 -14.42
CA GLN A 70 5.95 22.10 -14.21
C GLN A 70 5.62 21.89 -12.72
N PHE A 71 6.45 22.38 -11.81
CA PHE A 71 6.28 22.18 -10.37
C PHE A 71 4.94 22.75 -9.86
N ASP A 72 4.53 23.92 -10.36
CA ASP A 72 3.25 24.53 -9.97
C ASP A 72 2.04 23.70 -10.43
N ASP A 73 2.15 23.05 -11.59
CA ASP A 73 1.11 22.14 -12.08
C ASP A 73 1.02 20.90 -11.20
N LEU A 74 2.16 20.36 -10.74
CA LEU A 74 2.20 19.25 -9.78
C LEU A 74 1.52 19.63 -8.46
N ALA A 75 1.76 20.86 -7.96
CA ALA A 75 1.12 21.35 -6.74
C ALA A 75 -0.40 21.45 -6.90
N ARG A 76 -0.89 21.97 -8.04
CA ARG A 76 -2.34 22.00 -8.34
C ARG A 76 -2.94 20.60 -8.44
N GLN A 77 -2.23 19.66 -9.08
CA GLN A 77 -2.67 18.27 -9.17
C GLN A 77 -2.78 17.61 -7.80
N VAL A 78 -1.79 17.83 -6.92
CA VAL A 78 -1.80 17.34 -5.54
C VAL A 78 -2.97 17.92 -4.74
N ALA A 79 -3.21 19.23 -4.83
CA ALA A 79 -4.32 19.87 -4.14
C ALA A 79 -5.68 19.32 -4.61
N TYR A 80 -5.85 19.12 -5.91
CA TYR A 80 -7.05 18.52 -6.47
C TYR A 80 -7.26 17.08 -5.95
N MET A 81 -6.23 16.25 -5.98
CA MET A 81 -6.31 14.87 -5.48
C MET A 81 -6.65 14.83 -4.00
N HIS A 82 -6.04 15.69 -3.19
CA HIS A 82 -6.34 15.81 -1.77
C HIS A 82 -7.78 16.26 -1.51
N SER A 83 -8.35 17.11 -2.36
CA SER A 83 -9.75 17.57 -2.21
C SER A 83 -10.76 16.43 -2.45
N MET A 84 -10.44 15.51 -3.36
CA MET A 84 -11.29 14.36 -3.70
C MET A 84 -11.07 13.19 -2.75
N PHE A 85 -9.84 12.99 -2.30
CA PHE A 85 -9.41 11.87 -1.46
C PHE A 85 -8.59 12.39 -0.27
N PRO A 86 -9.25 12.98 0.75
CA PRO A 86 -8.55 13.61 1.88
C PRO A 86 -7.75 12.62 2.74
N GLU A 87 -8.19 11.35 2.80
CA GLU A 87 -7.54 10.29 3.58
C GLU A 87 -6.49 9.51 2.76
N ALA A 88 -6.26 9.86 1.50
CA ALA A 88 -5.33 9.14 0.64
C ALA A 88 -3.89 9.61 0.82
N GLU A 89 -2.96 8.66 0.74
CA GLU A 89 -1.53 8.96 0.73
C GLU A 89 -1.12 9.56 -0.61
N ILE A 90 -0.49 10.72 -0.60
CA ILE A 90 -0.05 11.39 -1.83
C ILE A 90 1.40 11.04 -2.14
N ILE A 91 1.60 10.37 -3.27
CA ILE A 91 2.92 10.08 -3.82
C ILE A 91 3.12 10.93 -5.08
N LYS A 92 4.25 11.61 -5.17
CA LYS A 92 4.57 12.50 -6.29
C LYS A 92 5.92 12.19 -6.91
N ASP A 93 6.02 12.33 -8.23
CA ASP A 93 7.26 12.19 -8.98
C ASP A 93 7.41 13.29 -10.03
N ILE A 94 8.67 13.61 -10.33
CA ILE A 94 9.06 14.47 -11.44
C ILE A 94 9.93 13.64 -12.39
N GLY A 95 9.51 13.50 -13.64
CA GLY A 95 10.24 12.81 -14.68
C GLY A 95 9.35 12.17 -15.75
N SER A 96 9.99 11.76 -16.84
CA SER A 96 9.39 11.07 -17.99
C SER A 96 8.53 9.88 -17.59
N GLY A 97 7.41 9.66 -18.29
CA GLY A 97 6.52 8.51 -18.13
C GLY A 97 7.20 7.16 -18.39
N LEU A 98 8.31 7.14 -19.12
CA LEU A 98 9.14 5.96 -19.42
C LEU A 98 10.14 5.62 -18.33
N ASN A 99 10.38 6.52 -17.37
CA ASN A 99 11.34 6.28 -16.31
C ASN A 99 10.73 5.45 -15.17
N TYR A 100 10.93 4.12 -15.19
CA TYR A 100 10.50 3.23 -14.11
C TYR A 100 11.36 3.30 -12.84
N LYS A 101 12.44 4.09 -12.84
CA LYS A 101 13.32 4.27 -11.67
C LYS A 101 12.88 5.41 -10.74
N ARG A 102 11.77 6.08 -11.05
CA ARG A 102 11.18 7.14 -10.24
C ARG A 102 10.88 6.63 -8.83
N LYS A 103 11.16 7.46 -7.81
CA LYS A 103 11.14 7.04 -6.41
C LYS A 103 9.73 6.69 -5.96
N GLY A 104 8.74 7.52 -6.29
CA GLY A 104 7.35 7.28 -5.93
C GLY A 104 6.79 6.01 -6.59
N LEU A 105 7.04 5.84 -7.90
CA LEU A 105 6.66 4.61 -8.61
C LEU A 105 7.28 3.36 -7.99
N ARG A 106 8.57 3.39 -7.64
CA ARG A 106 9.25 2.27 -6.96
C ARG A 106 8.61 1.95 -5.61
N THR A 107 8.28 2.97 -4.81
CA THR A 107 7.59 2.76 -3.54
C THR A 107 6.24 2.06 -3.72
N ILE A 108 5.46 2.43 -4.75
CA ILE A 108 4.21 1.75 -5.08
C ILE A 108 4.48 0.30 -5.47
N LEU A 109 5.45 0.05 -6.35
CA LEU A 109 5.79 -1.30 -6.81
C LEU A 109 6.28 -2.19 -5.66
N GLU A 110 7.15 -1.69 -4.80
CA GLU A 110 7.65 -2.42 -3.62
C GLU A 110 6.49 -2.83 -2.69
N ARG A 111 5.51 -1.94 -2.48
CA ARG A 111 4.31 -2.25 -1.70
C ARG A 111 3.43 -3.28 -2.41
N LEU A 112 3.23 -3.18 -3.72
CA LEU A 112 2.55 -4.23 -4.48
C LEU A 112 3.27 -5.58 -4.33
N MET A 113 4.61 -5.62 -4.42
CA MET A 113 5.37 -6.86 -4.24
C MET A 113 5.31 -7.42 -2.80
N GLN A 114 4.99 -6.58 -1.82
CA GLN A 114 4.78 -7.01 -0.43
C GLN A 114 3.38 -7.60 -0.18
N GLY A 115 2.50 -7.64 -1.20
CA GLY A 115 1.12 -8.11 -1.07
C GLY A 115 0.19 -7.06 -0.48
N CYS A 116 0.56 -5.77 -0.55
CA CYS A 116 -0.28 -4.70 -0.05
C CYS A 116 -1.53 -4.51 -0.92
N GLN A 117 -2.71 -4.45 -0.31
CA GLN A 117 -3.93 -4.10 -1.01
C GLN A 117 -3.95 -2.57 -1.24
N LEU A 118 -3.56 -2.14 -2.44
CA LEU A 118 -3.47 -0.73 -2.79
C LEU A 118 -4.60 -0.32 -3.74
N THR A 119 -5.25 0.80 -3.45
CA THR A 119 -6.08 1.50 -4.43
C THR A 119 -5.29 2.68 -4.97
N ILE A 120 -4.79 2.58 -6.20
CA ILE A 120 -3.94 3.61 -6.79
C ILE A 120 -4.82 4.54 -7.64
N VAL A 121 -4.93 5.80 -7.26
CA VAL A 121 -5.67 6.83 -7.99
C VAL A 121 -4.70 7.65 -8.83
N VAL A 122 -4.98 7.77 -10.13
CA VAL A 122 -4.20 8.57 -11.07
C VAL A 122 -5.10 9.48 -11.89
N ALA A 123 -4.59 10.66 -12.28
CA ALA A 123 -5.34 11.60 -13.11
C ALA A 123 -5.57 11.07 -14.54
N CYS A 124 -4.55 10.43 -15.12
CA CYS A 124 -4.64 9.74 -16.42
C CYS A 124 -3.68 8.54 -16.44
N ARG A 125 -3.89 7.60 -17.38
CA ARG A 125 -3.06 6.40 -17.53
C ARG A 125 -1.57 6.73 -17.71
N ASP A 126 -1.27 7.74 -18.52
CA ASP A 126 0.09 8.21 -18.79
C ASP A 126 0.81 8.83 -17.58
N ARG A 127 0.07 9.23 -16.53
CA ARG A 127 0.71 9.71 -15.30
C ARG A 127 1.35 8.55 -14.54
N LEU A 128 0.76 7.37 -14.56
CA LEU A 128 1.36 6.19 -13.95
C LEU A 128 2.57 5.72 -14.76
N THR A 129 2.34 5.28 -15.99
CA THR A 129 3.37 4.81 -16.90
C THR A 129 2.94 5.04 -18.33
N ARG A 130 3.91 5.21 -19.22
CA ARG A 130 3.62 5.38 -20.65
C ARG A 130 3.27 4.08 -21.35
N PHE A 131 3.89 3.00 -20.91
CA PHE A 131 3.63 1.65 -21.36
C PHE A 131 3.48 0.73 -20.15
N GLY A 132 2.93 -0.46 -20.35
CA GLY A 132 2.79 -1.45 -19.28
C GLY A 132 1.81 -1.07 -18.18
N PHE A 133 0.86 -0.17 -18.43
CA PHE A 133 -0.21 0.15 -17.47
C PHE A 133 -0.96 -1.13 -17.03
N GLU A 134 -1.29 -2.00 -17.98
CA GLU A 134 -1.94 -3.30 -17.77
C GLU A 134 -1.15 -4.21 -16.81
N LEU A 135 0.18 -4.11 -16.79
CA LEU A 135 1.02 -4.87 -15.85
C LEU A 135 0.80 -4.40 -14.41
N PHE A 136 0.70 -3.09 -14.20
CA PHE A 136 0.42 -2.54 -12.87
C PHE A 136 -1.01 -2.85 -12.43
N GLU A 137 -1.96 -2.80 -13.36
CA GLU A 137 -3.36 -3.17 -13.10
C GLU A 137 -3.45 -4.63 -12.65
N TYR A 138 -2.84 -5.56 -13.40
CA TYR A 138 -2.76 -6.97 -13.03
C TYR A 138 -2.09 -7.20 -11.67
N LEU A 139 -0.97 -6.52 -11.37
CA LEU A 139 -0.29 -6.62 -10.07
C LEU A 139 -1.16 -6.09 -8.92
N ALA A 140 -1.93 -5.02 -9.14
CA ALA A 140 -2.85 -4.50 -8.15
C ALA A 140 -3.99 -5.49 -7.89
N GLU A 141 -4.58 -6.06 -8.93
CA GLU A 141 -5.66 -7.04 -8.84
C GLU A 141 -5.23 -8.33 -8.12
N LEU A 142 -4.01 -8.82 -8.36
CA LEU A 142 -3.47 -9.99 -7.65
C LEU A 142 -3.48 -9.83 -6.12
N ASN A 143 -3.33 -8.59 -5.64
CA ASN A 143 -3.36 -8.27 -4.21
C ASN A 143 -4.75 -7.84 -3.72
N GLY A 144 -5.78 -7.93 -4.57
CA GLY A 144 -7.15 -7.43 -4.29
C GLY A 144 -7.27 -5.91 -4.31
N GLY A 145 -6.26 -5.21 -4.83
CA GLY A 145 -6.26 -3.76 -5.06
C GLY A 145 -6.87 -3.40 -6.42
N LYS A 146 -6.82 -2.11 -6.77
CA LYS A 146 -7.28 -1.61 -8.07
C LYS A 146 -6.61 -0.30 -8.45
N ILE A 147 -6.61 0.03 -9.74
CA ILE A 147 -6.16 1.33 -10.24
C ILE A 147 -7.38 2.12 -10.70
N LEU A 148 -7.55 3.33 -10.17
CA LEU A 148 -8.63 4.26 -10.54
C LEU A 148 -8.05 5.39 -11.38
N VAL A 149 -8.59 5.57 -12.58
CA VAL A 149 -8.20 6.64 -13.50
C VAL A 149 -9.32 7.69 -13.51
N LEU A 150 -9.02 8.93 -13.13
CA LEU A 150 -10.00 10.04 -13.12
C LEU A 150 -10.26 10.64 -14.52
N ASP A 151 -9.46 10.23 -15.51
CA ASP A 151 -9.52 10.61 -16.93
C ASP A 151 -9.64 12.12 -17.16
N GLN A 152 -8.73 12.89 -16.54
CA GLN A 152 -8.66 14.33 -16.73
C GLN A 152 -7.92 14.69 -18.03
N PRO A 153 -8.60 15.25 -19.05
CA PRO A 153 -8.00 15.53 -20.36
C PRO A 153 -6.88 16.58 -20.30
N GLU A 154 -6.96 17.53 -19.38
CA GLU A 154 -5.93 18.56 -19.19
C GLU A 154 -4.57 17.99 -18.74
N SER A 155 -4.62 16.87 -18.01
CA SER A 155 -3.42 16.17 -17.53
C SER A 155 -2.82 15.23 -18.60
N CYS A 156 -3.53 14.97 -19.69
CA CYS A 156 -3.18 14.03 -20.76
C CYS A 156 -2.73 14.77 -22.05
N ARG A 157 -2.06 15.91 -21.92
CA ARG A 157 -1.58 16.68 -23.08
C ARG A 157 -0.54 15.86 -23.87
N GLY A 158 -0.83 15.62 -25.15
CA GLY A 158 -0.01 14.83 -26.07
C GLY A 158 1.42 15.35 -26.31
N SER A 159 1.76 16.56 -25.87
CA SER A 159 3.11 17.13 -25.96
C SER A 159 4.17 16.36 -25.17
N GLU A 160 3.79 15.58 -24.16
CA GLU A 160 4.73 14.72 -23.44
C GLU A 160 5.17 13.50 -24.27
N LEU A 161 4.41 13.09 -25.30
CA LEU A 161 4.75 11.91 -26.15
C LEU A 161 6.07 12.12 -26.87
N THR A 162 6.24 13.29 -27.48
CA THR A 162 7.41 13.61 -28.29
C THR A 162 8.64 13.88 -27.43
N ALA A 163 8.46 14.51 -26.27
CA ALA A 163 9.55 14.78 -25.33
C ALA A 163 10.10 13.52 -24.64
N ASP A 164 9.30 12.45 -24.54
CA ASP A 164 9.73 11.18 -23.94
C ASP A 164 10.51 10.29 -24.94
N LEU A 165 10.35 10.51 -26.25
CA LEU A 165 10.97 9.70 -27.32
C LEU A 165 12.29 10.29 -27.88
N LEU A 166 12.62 11.53 -27.51
CA LEU A 166 13.80 12.29 -27.96
C LEU A 166 14.84 12.41 -26.85
#